data_AF-A0A433N0X8-F1
#
_entry.id   AF-A0A433N0X8-F1
#
_cell.length_a   1.000
_cell.length_b   1.000
_cell.length_c   1.000
_cell.angle_alpha   90.00
_cell.angle_beta   90.00
_cell.angle_gamma   90.00
#
_symmetry.space_group_name_H-M   'P 1'
#
loop_
_entity.id
_entity.type
_entity.pdbx_description
1 polymer ?
#
loop_
_entity_poly.entity_id
_entity_poly.type
_entity_poly.pdbx_seq_one_letter_code
_entity_poly.pdbx_strand_id
1 'polypeptide(L)'
;MAPKITDFVEEAGAPGIIAGIGAVLLAPVVIPVVAGVGKPIAKTLIKGGISIYEKSRGAFAELGETWEDIVAEARAELAEAKQLPAVEAGVDNGDNGA
;
A
#
# COMPACT_ATOMS: atom_id res chain seq x y z
N MET A 1 -0.77 17.26 -24.81
CA MET A 1 -0.75 17.28 -23.33
C MET A 1 -0.03 16.04 -22.86
N ALA A 2 0.98 16.17 -22.01
CA ALA A 2 1.63 15.00 -21.40
C ALA A 2 0.72 14.48 -20.27
N PRO A 3 0.47 13.16 -20.19
CA PRO A 3 -0.34 12.60 -19.11
C PRO A 3 0.38 12.84 -17.77
N LYS A 4 -0.34 13.37 -16.78
CA LYS A 4 0.22 13.56 -15.44
C LYS A 4 -0.03 12.29 -14.63
N ILE A 5 0.95 11.91 -13.82
CA ILE A 5 0.82 10.77 -12.90
C ILE A 5 -0.36 10.92 -11.92
N THR A 6 -0.73 12.16 -11.61
CA THR A 6 -1.88 12.49 -10.76
C THR A 6 -3.20 12.05 -11.40
N ASP A 7 -3.33 12.15 -12.72
CA ASP A 7 -4.54 11.77 -13.45
C ASP A 7 -4.76 10.26 -13.36
N PHE A 8 -3.68 9.46 -13.39
CA PHE A 8 -3.73 8.01 -13.18
C PHE A 8 -4.12 7.61 -11.76
N VAL A 9 -3.69 8.37 -10.75
CA VAL A 9 -3.99 8.09 -9.34
C VAL A 9 -5.43 8.44 -9.00
N GLU A 10 -5.94 9.54 -9.55
CA GLU A 10 -7.32 9.99 -9.34
C GLU A 10 -8.33 9.08 -10.05
N GLU A 11 -7.98 8.57 -11.24
CA GLU A 11 -8.77 7.58 -11.99
C GLU A 11 -8.71 6.17 -11.36
N ALA A 12 -7.53 5.73 -10.90
CA ALA A 12 -7.35 4.38 -10.35
C ALA A 12 -7.66 4.25 -8.85
N GLY A 13 -7.80 5.36 -8.12
CA GLY A 13 -8.08 5.38 -6.69
C GLY A 13 -6.99 4.72 -5.84
N ALA A 14 -7.37 4.05 -4.74
CA ALA A 14 -6.44 3.38 -3.82
C ALA A 14 -5.46 2.38 -4.51
N PRO A 15 -5.88 1.58 -5.51
CA PRO A 15 -4.96 0.79 -6.33
C PRO A 15 -3.86 1.61 -7.03
N GLY A 16 -4.18 2.81 -7.51
CA GLY A 16 -3.23 3.72 -8.16
C GLY A 16 -2.15 4.22 -7.19
N ILE A 17 -2.52 4.49 -5.94
CA ILE A 17 -1.57 4.91 -4.89
C ILE A 17 -0.60 3.79 -4.55
N ILE A 18 -1.11 2.57 -4.33
CA ILE A 18 -0.27 1.41 -3.98
C ILE A 18 0.72 1.10 -5.12
N ALA A 19 0.24 1.07 -6.36
CA ALA A 19 1.09 0.89 -7.54
C ALA A 19 2.12 2.01 -7.69
N GLY A 20 1.73 3.27 -7.42
CA GLY A 20 2.62 4.43 -7.47
C GLY A 20 3.75 4.35 -6.45
N ILE A 21 3.46 3.99 -5.20
CA ILE A 21 4.49 3.80 -4.15
C ILE A 21 5.44 2.67 -4.56
N GLY A 22 4.91 1.54 -5.02
CA GLY A 22 5.73 0.42 -5.51
C GLY A 22 6.64 0.82 -6.67
N ALA A 23 6.12 1.60 -7.63
CA ALA A 23 6.88 2.08 -8.76
C ALA A 23 8.02 3.03 -8.36
N VAL A 24 7.78 3.97 -7.44
CA VAL A 24 8.80 4.91 -6.96
C VAL A 24 9.92 4.19 -6.21
N LEU A 25 9.58 3.22 -5.36
CA LEU A 25 10.57 2.43 -4.63
C LEU A 25 11.43 1.56 -5.56
N LEU A 26 10.83 1.03 -6.62
CA LEU A 26 11.51 0.16 -7.58
C LEU A 26 12.20 0.92 -8.73
N ALA A 27 11.86 2.19 -8.96
CA ALA A 27 12.44 3.04 -10.00
C ALA A 27 13.98 3.00 -10.08
N PRO A 28 14.76 3.14 -8.98
CA PRO A 28 16.22 3.11 -9.05
C PRO A 28 16.79 1.75 -9.47
N VAL A 29 16.02 0.66 -9.35
CA VAL A 29 16.41 -0.70 -9.75
C VAL A 29 15.94 -1.01 -11.17
N VAL A 30 14.72 -0.59 -11.54
CA VAL A 30 14.11 -0.90 -12.83
C VAL A 30 14.73 -0.08 -13.97
N ILE A 31 14.94 1.22 -13.77
CA ILE A 31 15.51 2.13 -14.79
C ILE A 31 16.85 1.61 -15.34
N PRO A 32 17.86 1.23 -14.53
CA PRO A 32 19.14 0.74 -15.06
C PRO A 32 19.05 -0.63 -15.76
N VAL A 33 18.09 -1.48 -15.37
CA VAL A 33 17.91 -2.83 -15.96
C VAL A 33 17.41 -2.75 -17.41
N VAL A 34 16.55 -1.78 -17.72
CA VAL A 34 15.92 -1.64 -19.04
C VAL A 34 16.85 -0.94 -20.05
N ALA A 35 17.82 -0.15 -19.60
CA ALA A 35 18.65 0.72 -20.46
C ALA A 35 19.79 0.02 -21.26
N GLY A 36 20.03 -1.29 -21.13
CA GLY A 36 21.06 -1.94 -21.97
C GLY A 36 21.36 -3.43 -21.78
N VAL A 37 20.81 -4.09 -20.76
CA VAL A 37 21.16 -5.50 -20.39
C VAL A 37 19.94 -6.33 -19.96
N GLY A 38 18.75 -5.95 -20.40
CA GLY A 38 17.49 -6.46 -19.85
C GLY A 38 17.26 -7.97 -20.00
N LYS A 39 17.78 -8.62 -21.04
CA LYS A 39 17.48 -10.05 -21.30
C LYS A 39 18.02 -11.03 -20.25
N PRO A 40 19.31 -11.01 -19.86
CA PRO A 40 19.82 -11.87 -18.79
C PRO A 40 19.21 -11.54 -17.41
N ILE A 41 18.91 -10.27 -17.15
CA ILE A 41 18.28 -9.86 -15.88
C ILE A 41 16.83 -10.31 -15.82
N ALA A 42 16.05 -10.09 -16.87
CA ALA A 42 14.68 -10.58 -16.99
C ALA A 42 14.63 -12.11 -16.84
N LYS A 43 15.56 -12.84 -17.47
CA LYS A 43 15.64 -14.30 -17.33
C LYS A 43 15.92 -14.73 -15.88
N THR A 44 16.74 -13.98 -15.15
CA THR A 44 17.06 -14.25 -13.74
C THR A 44 15.88 -13.89 -12.83
N LEU A 45 15.22 -12.76 -13.07
CA LEU A 45 14.02 -12.34 -12.36
C LEU A 45 12.86 -13.32 -12.55
N ILE A 46 12.62 -13.78 -13.78
CA ILE A 46 11.59 -14.78 -14.07
C ILE A 46 11.88 -16.08 -13.32
N LYS A 47 13.13 -16.57 -13.36
CA LYS A 47 13.51 -17.79 -12.62
C LYS A 47 13.40 -17.61 -11.11
N GLY A 48 13.86 -16.48 -10.58
CA GLY A 48 13.74 -16.14 -9.16
C GLY A 48 12.29 -16.04 -8.74
N GLY A 49 11.44 -15.38 -9.55
CA GLY A 49 10.01 -15.24 -9.33
C GLY A 49 9.28 -16.58 -9.30
N ILE A 50 9.59 -17.49 -10.24
CA ILE A 50 9.04 -18.85 -10.23
C ILE A 50 9.45 -19.58 -8.95
N SER A 51 10.72 -19.55 -8.56
CA SER A 51 11.19 -20.24 -7.35
C SER A 51 10.57 -19.67 -6.06
N ILE A 52 10.40 -18.36 -5.98
CA ILE A 52 9.73 -17.71 -4.85
C ILE A 52 8.24 -18.08 -4.83
N TYR A 53 7.56 -18.08 -5.97
CA TYR A 53 6.14 -18.45 -6.08
C TYR A 53 5.88 -19.90 -5.66
N GLU A 54 6.74 -20.83 -6.10
CA GLU A 54 6.64 -22.24 -5.73
C GLU A 54 6.84 -22.44 -4.21
N LYS A 55 7.80 -21.74 -3.61
CA LYS A 55 8.07 -21.78 -2.16
C LYS A 55 6.98 -21.11 -1.35
N SER A 56 6.44 -20.00 -1.84
CA SER A 56 5.42 -19.24 -1.13
C SER A 56 4.10 -19.98 -1.06
N ARG A 57 3.76 -20.81 -2.07
CA ARG A 57 2.54 -21.62 -2.08
C ARG A 57 2.38 -22.50 -0.83
N GLY A 58 3.48 -23.03 -0.30
CA GLY A 58 3.47 -23.78 0.98
C GLY A 58 3.41 -22.86 2.19
N ALA A 59 4.20 -21.77 2.19
CA ALA A 59 4.27 -20.82 3.30
C ALA A 59 2.93 -20.08 3.55
N PHE A 60 2.15 -19.80 2.51
CA PHE A 60 0.84 -19.14 2.65
C PHE A 60 -0.20 -20.00 3.38
N ALA A 61 -0.06 -21.33 3.39
CA ALA A 61 -1.00 -22.20 4.10
C ALA A 61 -0.84 -22.09 5.63
N GLU A 62 0.38 -21.85 6.11
CA GLU A 62 0.68 -21.70 7.55
C GLU A 62 0.51 -20.25 8.01
N LEU A 63 0.83 -19.28 7.14
CA LEU A 63 0.76 -17.85 7.45
C LEU A 63 -0.65 -17.26 7.35
N GLY A 64 -1.62 -17.99 6.78
CA GLY A 64 -2.98 -17.50 6.57
C GLY A 64 -3.69 -17.13 7.87
N GLU A 65 -3.60 -17.97 8.90
CA GLU A 65 -4.25 -17.74 10.20
C GLU A 65 -3.67 -16.48 10.89
N THR A 66 -2.34 -16.43 11.04
CA THR A 66 -1.66 -15.27 11.65
C THR A 66 -1.88 -13.98 10.83
N TRP A 67 -1.97 -14.08 9.51
CA TRP A 67 -2.27 -12.94 8.64
C TRP A 67 -3.70 -12.45 8.84
N GLU A 68 -4.68 -13.35 8.89
CA GLU A 68 -6.07 -13.00 9.16
C GLU A 68 -6.23 -12.34 10.53
N ASP A 69 -5.53 -12.82 11.56
CA ASP A 69 -5.51 -12.21 12.89
C ASP A 69 -4.96 -10.78 12.86
N ILE A 70 -3.78 -10.57 12.28
CA ILE A 70 -3.17 -9.23 12.17
C ILE A 70 -4.07 -8.28 11.36
N VAL A 71 -4.70 -8.77 10.28
CA VAL A 71 -5.62 -7.97 9.47
C VAL A 71 -6.89 -7.64 10.26
N ALA A 72 -7.40 -8.58 11.07
CA ALA A 72 -8.55 -8.35 11.94
C ALA A 72 -8.23 -7.31 13.01
N GLU A 73 -7.08 -7.41 13.67
CA GLU A 73 -6.58 -6.43 14.65
C GLU A 73 -6.45 -5.04 14.02
N ALA A 74 -5.75 -4.92 12.89
CA ALA A 74 -5.59 -3.64 12.20
C ALA A 74 -6.93 -3.03 11.74
N ARG A 75 -7.90 -3.86 11.32
CA ARG A 75 -9.26 -3.39 10.97
C ARG A 75 -10.02 -2.89 12.19
N ALA A 76 -9.89 -3.59 13.33
CA ALA A 76 -10.49 -3.17 14.58
C ALA A 76 -9.91 -1.81 15.03
N GLU A 77 -8.59 -1.65 14.98
CA GLU A 77 -7.91 -0.39 15.32
C GLU A 77 -8.36 0.77 14.42
N LEU A 78 -8.50 0.56 13.10
CA LEU A 78 -9.01 1.58 12.17
C LEU A 78 -10.49 1.91 12.42
N ALA A 79 -11.29 0.92 12.80
CA ALA A 79 -12.70 1.12 13.13
C ALA A 79 -12.87 1.85 14.47
N GLU A 80 -11.99 1.61 15.44
CA GLU A 80 -11.91 2.30 16.73
C GLU A 80 -11.42 3.75 16.55
N ALA A 81 -10.38 3.96 15.73
CA ALA A 81 -9.91 5.30 15.36
C ALA A 81 -11.00 6.14 14.66
N LYS A 82 -11.97 5.49 13.99
CA LYS A 82 -13.13 6.14 13.37
C LYS A 82 -14.32 6.33 14.33
N GLN A 83 -14.35 5.57 15.44
CA GLN A 83 -15.40 5.61 16.46
C GLN A 83 -15.08 6.49 17.66
N LEU A 84 -13.85 6.99 17.80
CA LEU A 84 -13.57 8.11 18.70
C LEU A 84 -14.49 9.28 18.29
N PRO A 85 -15.52 9.59 19.09
CA PRO A 85 -16.37 10.74 18.81
C PRO A 85 -15.47 11.96 18.90
N ALA A 86 -15.77 12.97 18.09
CA ALA A 86 -15.28 14.31 18.30
C ALA A 86 -15.31 14.61 19.81
N VAL A 87 -14.11 14.68 20.43
CA VAL A 87 -13.97 15.26 21.75
C VAL A 87 -14.66 16.60 21.66
N GLU A 88 -15.69 16.73 22.49
CA GLU A 88 -16.62 17.84 22.56
C GLU A 88 -15.88 19.17 22.38
N ALA A 89 -16.04 19.79 21.21
CA ALA A 89 -15.79 21.22 21.03
C ALA A 89 -17.05 22.00 21.44
N GLY A 90 -17.61 21.64 22.60
CA GLY A 90 -18.70 22.33 23.25
C GLY A 90 -18.28 22.67 24.68
N VAL A 91 -18.48 23.93 25.05
CA VAL A 91 -18.15 24.58 26.34
C VAL A 91 -16.69 25.05 26.40
N ASP A 92 -16.35 26.34 26.35
CA ASP A 92 -16.84 27.45 27.18
C ASP A 92 -16.52 28.81 26.54
N ASN A 93 -17.46 29.77 26.66
CA ASN A 93 -17.32 31.24 26.57
C ASN A 93 -18.76 31.74 26.37
N GLY A 94 -19.53 31.99 27.40
CA GLY A 94 -19.19 32.86 28.51
C GLY A 94 -20.35 33.84 28.54
N ASP A 95 -21.22 33.62 29.51
CA ASP A 95 -22.22 34.55 30.00
C ASP A 95 -21.66 35.99 30.01
N ASN A 96 -22.46 36.95 29.55
CA ASN A 96 -22.44 38.36 29.96
C ASN A 96 -23.72 39.04 29.47
N GLY A 97 -24.81 38.81 30.20
CA GLY A 97 -25.96 39.70 30.17
C GLY A 97 -25.63 41.05 30.83
N ALA A 98 -25.89 42.15 30.13
CA ALA A 98 -26.37 43.45 30.63
C ALA A 98 -26.65 44.37 29.43
#